data_AF-A0A554LW53-F1
#
_entry.id   AF-A0A554LW53-F1
#
_cell.length_a   1.000
_cell.length_b   1.000
_cell.length_c   1.000
_cell.angle_alpha   90.00
_cell.angle_beta   90.00
_cell.angle_gamma   90.00
#
_symmetry.space_group_name_H-M   'P 1'
#
loop_
_entity.id
_entity.type
_entity.pdbx_description
1 polymer ?
#
loop_
_entity_poly.entity_id
_entity_poly.type
_entity_poly.pdbx_seq_one_letter_code
_entity_poly.pdbx_strand_id
1 'polypeptide(L)'
;SFEKRRNQVKREYEDAKKQLKDSSATRAQLDALDKEFADKLESLKNNHRDAGEDLENLAIGTVLSELKFREMNMKFGHVFRAGTGAESLREIVMNIDLDILVATLEKDREKSSGQKLKKIMKRIKLVSSLKKAGIKAEWMILTRLAVIPPDLRPMVQLDGGRFAASDLNDLYRRVINRNNRLKKLMSIGAPEVICRNEKRMLQEAVDTLLNNSARAGKTLFTAGDRRKLRSLSDMLKGKQGRFRQNLPSSSSVRIFASASVDCRKKWR
;
A
#
# COMPACT_ATOMS: atom_id res chain seq x y z
N SER A 1 26.07 -11.82 22.85
CA SER A 1 25.59 -13.10 23.41
C SER A 1 25.16 -12.90 24.85
N PHE A 2 23.96 -13.37 25.20
CA PHE A 2 23.36 -13.26 26.54
C PHE A 2 24.30 -13.77 27.63
N GLU A 3 24.97 -14.90 27.40
CA GLU A 3 25.89 -15.50 28.37
C GLU A 3 27.10 -14.60 28.68
N LYS A 4 27.65 -13.92 27.67
CA LYS A 4 28.74 -12.95 27.87
C LYS A 4 28.29 -11.79 28.76
N ARG A 5 27.08 -11.27 28.53
CA ARG A 5 26.52 -10.15 29.31
C ARG A 5 26.15 -10.58 30.73
N ARG A 6 25.58 -11.78 30.89
CA ARG A 6 25.34 -12.40 32.20
C ARG A 6 26.64 -12.59 32.99
N ASN A 7 27.69 -13.08 32.34
CA ASN A 7 28.99 -13.28 32.99
C ASN A 7 29.67 -11.95 33.34
N GLN A 8 29.47 -10.90 32.53
CA GLN A 8 29.93 -9.56 32.84
C GLN A 8 29.23 -8.99 34.08
N VAL A 9 27.90 -9.06 34.14
CA VAL A 9 27.12 -8.59 35.31
C VAL A 9 27.49 -9.36 36.58
N LYS A 10 27.80 -10.66 36.47
CA LYS A 10 28.33 -11.46 37.59
C LYS A 10 29.69 -10.97 38.09
N ARG A 11 30.62 -10.65 37.18
CA ARG A 11 31.95 -10.12 37.54
C ARG A 11 31.83 -8.75 38.21
N GLU A 12 31.03 -7.85 37.63
CA GLU A 12 30.78 -6.52 38.19
C GLU A 12 30.20 -6.59 39.61
N TYR A 13 29.32 -7.56 39.88
CA TYR A 13 28.79 -7.82 41.22
C TYR A 13 29.85 -8.38 42.18
N GLU A 14 30.67 -9.34 41.74
CA GLU A 14 31.75 -9.90 42.56
C GLU A 14 32.79 -8.84 42.95
N ASP A 15 33.14 -7.96 42.02
CA ASP A 15 34.08 -6.85 42.24
C ASP A 15 33.49 -5.79 43.18
N ALA A 16 32.23 -5.39 42.98
CA ALA A 16 31.53 -4.46 43.88
C ALA A 16 31.38 -5.04 45.30
N LYS A 17 31.11 -6.34 45.41
CA LYS A 17 31.01 -7.05 46.69
C LYS A 17 32.35 -7.12 47.42
N LYS A 18 33.46 -7.27 46.70
CA LYS A 18 34.82 -7.19 47.27
C LYS A 18 35.14 -5.79 47.79
N GLN A 19 34.90 -4.74 46.99
CA GLN A 19 35.15 -3.36 47.37
C GLN A 19 34.37 -2.94 48.63
N LEU A 20 33.10 -3.36 48.73
CA LEU A 20 32.27 -3.09 49.92
C LEU A 20 32.78 -3.84 51.16
N LYS A 21 33.28 -5.07 51.00
CA LYS A 21 33.91 -5.81 52.11
C LYS A 21 35.21 -5.17 52.58
N ASP A 22 36.05 -4.71 51.65
CA ASP A 22 37.31 -4.04 51.97
C ASP A 22 37.08 -2.67 52.66
N SER A 23 35.95 -2.02 52.37
CA SER A 23 35.55 -0.72 52.95
C SER A 23 34.80 -0.83 54.29
N SER A 24 34.70 -2.03 54.89
CA SER A 24 33.91 -2.29 56.12
C SER A 24 32.42 -1.91 55.99
N ALA A 25 31.77 -2.35 54.90
CA ALA A 25 30.37 -2.04 54.62
C ALA A 25 29.38 -2.56 55.67
N THR A 26 28.29 -1.79 55.85
CA THR A 26 27.16 -2.20 56.69
C THR A 26 26.35 -3.29 56.02
N ARG A 27 25.72 -4.17 56.82
CA ARG A 27 24.88 -5.27 56.31
C ARG A 27 23.79 -4.81 55.32
N ALA A 28 23.20 -3.64 55.57
CA ALA A 28 22.23 -3.02 54.68
C ALA A 28 22.79 -2.66 53.28
N GLN A 29 24.08 -2.30 53.18
CA GLN A 29 24.72 -2.00 51.90
C GLN A 29 24.97 -3.26 51.06
N LEU A 30 25.30 -4.39 51.72
CA LEU A 30 25.42 -5.69 51.07
C LEU A 30 24.06 -6.22 50.59
N ASP A 31 23.01 -6.08 51.41
CA ASP A 31 21.65 -6.50 51.04
C ASP A 31 21.10 -5.65 49.88
N ALA A 32 21.39 -4.35 49.85
CA ALA A 32 21.03 -3.47 48.73
C ALA A 32 21.76 -3.87 47.43
N LEU A 33 23.05 -4.21 47.51
CA LEU A 33 23.82 -4.69 46.36
C LEU A 33 23.28 -6.01 45.81
N ASP A 34 22.95 -6.96 46.70
CA ASP A 34 22.37 -8.25 46.34
C ASP A 34 21.01 -8.07 45.65
N LYS A 35 20.18 -7.13 46.13
CA LYS A 35 18.91 -6.75 45.50
C LYS A 35 19.11 -6.12 44.13
N GLU A 36 20.00 -5.14 43.99
CA GLU A 36 20.30 -4.53 42.70
C GLU A 36 20.82 -5.54 41.68
N PHE A 37 21.65 -6.48 42.10
CA PHE A 37 22.16 -7.53 41.24
C PHE A 37 21.04 -8.48 40.78
N ALA A 38 20.14 -8.87 41.69
CA ALA A 38 18.96 -9.67 41.35
C ALA A 38 18.09 -8.95 40.31
N ASP A 39 17.79 -7.67 40.53
CA ASP A 39 16.98 -6.84 39.61
C ASP A 39 17.66 -6.68 38.24
N LYS A 40 18.99 -6.48 38.21
CA LYS A 40 19.79 -6.43 36.97
C LYS A 40 19.79 -7.77 36.23
N LEU A 41 19.87 -8.90 36.95
CA LEU A 41 19.85 -10.23 36.35
C LEU A 41 18.47 -10.58 35.78
N GLU A 42 17.40 -10.21 36.51
CA GLU A 42 16.01 -10.44 36.09
C GLU A 42 15.64 -9.60 34.88
N SER A 43 15.97 -8.30 34.88
CA SER A 43 15.78 -7.43 33.72
C SER A 43 16.57 -7.92 32.50
N LEU A 44 17.79 -8.43 32.68
CA LEU A 44 18.58 -9.01 31.59
C LEU A 44 17.92 -10.27 31.00
N LYS A 45 17.37 -11.14 31.86
CA LYS A 45 16.64 -12.34 31.44
C LYS A 45 15.37 -11.99 30.67
N ASN A 46 14.57 -11.07 31.21
CA ASN A 46 13.33 -10.63 30.57
C ASN A 46 13.62 -9.99 29.21
N ASN A 47 14.58 -9.08 29.13
CA ASN A 47 15.02 -8.49 27.86
C ASN A 47 15.47 -9.52 26.83
N HIS A 48 16.13 -10.59 27.25
CA HIS A 48 16.57 -11.66 26.35
C HIS A 48 15.40 -12.52 25.87
N ARG A 49 14.47 -12.86 26.77
CA ARG A 49 13.25 -13.60 26.43
C ARG A 49 12.40 -12.80 25.44
N ASP A 50 12.12 -11.54 25.77
CA ASP A 50 11.30 -10.66 24.94
C ASP A 50 11.95 -10.45 23.56
N ALA A 51 13.28 -10.31 23.51
CA ALA A 51 14.05 -10.27 22.26
C ALA A 51 13.94 -11.57 21.44
N GLY A 52 13.85 -12.73 22.09
CA GLY A 52 13.62 -14.02 21.44
C GLY A 52 12.21 -14.12 20.87
N GLU A 53 11.19 -13.79 21.67
CA GLU A 53 9.79 -13.77 21.23
C GLU A 53 9.57 -12.79 20.07
N ASP A 54 10.21 -11.61 20.13
CA ASP A 54 10.13 -10.62 19.05
C ASP A 54 10.71 -11.14 17.73
N LEU A 55 11.77 -11.96 17.79
CA LEU A 55 12.36 -12.61 16.61
C LEU A 55 11.47 -13.73 16.07
N GLU A 56 10.85 -14.53 16.92
CA GLU A 56 9.93 -15.60 16.49
C GLU A 56 8.67 -15.06 15.85
N ASN A 57 8.18 -13.91 16.32
CA ASN A 57 6.99 -13.25 15.78
C ASN A 57 7.25 -12.50 14.46
N LEU A 58 8.51 -12.34 14.04
CA LEU A 58 8.84 -11.69 12.77
C LEU A 58 8.51 -12.61 11.59
N ALA A 59 7.35 -12.37 10.97
CA ALA A 59 6.95 -13.03 9.73
C ALA A 59 6.74 -12.02 8.59
N ILE A 60 6.87 -12.47 7.35
CA ILE A 60 6.60 -11.64 6.17
C ILE A 60 5.14 -11.17 6.19
N GLY A 61 4.92 -9.87 6.01
CA GLY A 61 3.58 -9.26 6.04
C GLY A 61 3.07 -8.90 7.44
N THR A 62 3.87 -9.11 8.48
CA THR A 62 3.60 -8.56 9.82
C THR A 62 3.66 -7.04 9.80
N VAL A 63 2.74 -6.41 10.54
CA VAL A 63 2.69 -4.97 10.67
C VAL A 63 3.31 -4.57 12.00
N LEU A 64 4.34 -3.73 11.94
CA LEU A 64 5.02 -3.19 13.11
C LEU A 64 4.61 -1.74 13.36
N SER A 65 4.47 -1.36 14.62
CA SER A 65 4.35 0.04 15.01
C SER A 65 5.69 0.77 14.81
N GLU A 66 5.66 2.09 14.63
CA GLU A 66 6.89 2.88 14.44
C GLU A 66 7.87 2.72 15.61
N LEU A 67 7.36 2.71 16.85
CA LEU A 67 8.18 2.50 18.06
C LEU A 67 8.83 1.11 18.04
N LYS A 68 8.03 0.05 17.82
CA LYS A 68 8.53 -1.32 17.76
C LYS A 68 9.52 -1.51 16.62
N PHE A 69 9.28 -0.90 15.46
CA PHE A 69 10.22 -0.95 14.34
C PHE A 69 11.56 -0.30 14.71
N ARG A 70 11.57 0.85 15.37
CA ARG A 70 12.82 1.52 15.80
C ARG A 70 13.61 0.66 16.78
N GLU A 71 12.94 0.11 17.79
CA GLU A 71 13.56 -0.78 18.77
C GLU A 71 14.13 -2.03 18.09
N MET A 72 13.35 -2.68 17.24
CA MET A 72 13.77 -3.87 16.50
C MET A 72 14.90 -3.56 15.52
N ASN A 73 14.88 -2.41 14.86
CA ASN A 73 15.95 -2.02 13.93
C ASN A 73 17.27 -1.73 14.67
N MET A 74 17.20 -1.16 15.88
CA MET A 74 18.38 -0.98 16.74
C MET A 74 18.95 -2.33 17.22
N LYS A 75 18.08 -3.29 17.56
CA LYS A 75 18.50 -4.62 18.06
C LYS A 75 18.93 -5.57 16.93
N PHE A 76 18.20 -5.57 15.82
CA PHE A 76 18.20 -6.62 14.79
C PHE A 76 18.18 -6.08 13.35
N GLY A 77 18.66 -4.86 13.10
CA GLY A 77 18.60 -4.25 11.76
C GLY A 77 19.29 -5.02 10.63
N HIS A 78 20.13 -6.01 10.94
CA HIS A 78 20.76 -6.90 9.96
C HIS A 78 19.95 -8.19 9.67
N VAL A 79 18.95 -8.51 10.51
CA VAL A 79 18.18 -9.77 10.43
C VAL A 79 16.95 -9.63 9.55
N PHE A 80 16.30 -8.46 9.58
CA PHE A 80 15.07 -8.22 8.83
C PHE A 80 15.14 -6.92 8.05
N ARG A 81 14.37 -6.87 6.96
CA ARG A 81 14.12 -5.64 6.21
C ARG A 81 12.65 -5.28 6.37
N ALA A 82 12.38 -4.07 6.82
CA ALA A 82 11.04 -3.51 6.77
C ALA A 82 11.04 -2.24 5.93
N GLY A 83 9.93 -1.99 5.27
CA GLY A 83 9.68 -0.78 4.53
C GLY A 83 8.22 -0.38 4.66
N THR A 84 7.88 0.80 4.12
CA THR A 84 6.52 1.36 4.20
C THR A 84 6.01 1.72 2.81
N GLY A 85 4.69 1.62 2.65
CA GLY A 85 3.99 2.07 1.45
C GLY A 85 3.90 1.01 0.35
N ALA A 86 3.57 1.46 -0.85
CA ALA A 86 3.29 0.57 -1.98
C ALA A 86 4.52 -0.21 -2.47
N GLU A 87 5.72 0.34 -2.26
CA GLU A 87 6.99 -0.28 -2.65
C GLU A 87 7.23 -1.60 -1.91
N SER A 88 7.09 -1.59 -0.59
CA SER A 88 7.23 -2.79 0.24
C SER A 88 6.14 -3.82 -0.04
N LEU A 89 4.90 -3.36 -0.31
CA LEU A 89 3.84 -4.27 -0.73
C LEU A 89 4.17 -4.94 -2.07
N ARG A 90 4.81 -4.22 -2.99
CA ARG A 90 5.24 -4.76 -4.29
C ARG A 90 6.31 -5.83 -4.13
N GLU A 91 7.30 -5.59 -3.28
CA GLU A 91 8.35 -6.58 -2.98
C GLU A 91 7.75 -7.86 -2.38
N ILE A 92 6.85 -7.71 -1.41
CA ILE A 92 6.16 -8.86 -0.79
C ILE A 92 5.40 -9.65 -1.86
N VAL A 93 4.57 -8.97 -2.66
CA VAL A 93 3.71 -9.62 -3.66
C VAL A 93 4.51 -10.24 -4.80
N MET A 94 5.63 -9.63 -5.21
CA MET A 94 6.52 -10.16 -6.24
C MET A 94 7.18 -11.48 -5.84
N ASN A 95 7.41 -11.69 -4.53
CA ASN A 95 8.02 -12.90 -4.00
C ASN A 95 6.99 -14.02 -3.71
N ILE A 96 5.70 -13.79 -3.96
CA ILE A 96 4.66 -14.80 -3.76
C ILE A 96 4.63 -15.75 -4.96
N ASP A 97 4.90 -17.02 -4.69
CA ASP A 97 4.59 -18.10 -5.63
C ASP A 97 3.09 -18.43 -5.55
N LEU A 98 2.37 -18.19 -6.66
CA LEU A 98 0.94 -18.43 -6.75
C LEU A 98 0.61 -19.93 -6.69
N ASP A 99 1.49 -20.82 -7.13
CA ASP A 99 1.27 -22.27 -7.14
C ASP A 99 1.31 -22.84 -5.73
N ILE A 100 2.35 -22.47 -4.98
CA ILE A 100 2.49 -22.83 -3.57
C ILE A 100 1.34 -22.25 -2.76
N LEU A 101 0.95 -21.00 -3.04
CA LEU A 101 -0.15 -20.34 -2.35
C LEU A 101 -1.49 -21.05 -2.59
N VAL A 102 -1.80 -21.46 -3.82
CA VAL A 102 -3.03 -22.24 -4.11
C VAL A 102 -3.01 -23.57 -3.36
N ALA A 103 -1.91 -24.32 -3.43
CA ALA A 103 -1.78 -25.60 -2.74
C ALA A 103 -1.98 -25.45 -1.21
N THR A 104 -1.42 -24.40 -0.63
CA THR A 104 -1.59 -24.10 0.81
C THR A 104 -3.04 -23.76 1.14
N LEU A 105 -3.69 -22.92 0.32
CA LEU A 105 -5.08 -22.52 0.54
C LEU A 105 -6.07 -23.68 0.38
N GLU A 106 -5.83 -24.62 -0.53
CA GLU A 106 -6.67 -25.82 -0.66
C GLU A 106 -6.54 -26.73 0.57
N LYS A 107 -5.33 -26.90 1.14
CA LYS A 107 -5.15 -27.62 2.41
C LYS A 107 -5.87 -26.92 3.57
N ASP A 108 -5.81 -25.59 3.63
CA ASP A 108 -6.49 -24.81 4.67
C ASP A 108 -8.01 -24.87 4.53
N ARG A 109 -8.51 -24.97 3.29
CA ARG A 109 -9.93 -25.10 2.97
C ARG A 109 -10.51 -26.38 3.56
N GLU A 110 -9.82 -27.52 3.45
CA GLU A 110 -10.26 -28.81 4.01
C GLU A 110 -10.44 -28.76 5.53
N LYS A 111 -9.59 -27.99 6.22
CA LYS A 111 -9.60 -27.85 7.69
C LYS A 111 -10.53 -26.75 8.19
N SER A 112 -11.09 -25.94 7.31
CA SER A 112 -11.82 -24.72 7.67
C SER A 112 -13.32 -24.83 7.40
N SER A 113 -14.14 -24.28 8.31
CA SER A 113 -15.59 -24.22 8.16
C SER A 113 -16.14 -22.79 8.30
N GLY A 114 -17.40 -22.59 7.90
CA GLY A 114 -18.15 -21.35 8.11
C GLY A 114 -17.53 -20.10 7.45
N GLN A 115 -17.29 -19.05 8.24
CA GLN A 115 -16.77 -17.78 7.73
C GLN A 115 -15.32 -17.87 7.24
N LYS A 116 -14.48 -18.70 7.89
CA LYS A 116 -13.09 -18.91 7.49
C LYS A 116 -13.02 -19.54 6.10
N LEU A 117 -13.85 -20.57 5.86
CA LEU A 117 -14.00 -21.20 4.56
C LEU A 117 -14.41 -20.21 3.47
N LYS A 118 -15.40 -19.34 3.72
CA LYS A 118 -15.81 -18.29 2.77
C LYS A 118 -14.67 -17.35 2.40
N LYS A 119 -13.81 -16.97 3.36
CA LYS A 119 -12.63 -16.13 3.09
C LYS A 119 -11.59 -16.86 2.24
N ILE A 120 -11.31 -18.12 2.57
CA ILE A 120 -10.35 -18.96 1.82
C ILE A 120 -10.82 -19.18 0.38
N MET A 121 -12.10 -19.53 0.17
CA MET A 121 -12.66 -19.71 -1.18
C MET A 121 -12.55 -18.45 -2.04
N LYS A 122 -12.77 -17.26 -1.48
CA LYS A 122 -12.57 -15.99 -2.20
C LYS A 122 -11.12 -15.78 -2.61
N ARG A 123 -10.17 -16.13 -1.73
CA ARG A 123 -8.73 -16.05 -2.02
C ARG A 123 -8.34 -17.02 -3.12
N ILE A 124 -8.75 -18.29 -3.02
CA ILE A 124 -8.51 -19.31 -4.06
C ILE A 124 -9.06 -18.83 -5.41
N LYS A 125 -10.29 -18.33 -5.44
CA LYS A 125 -10.89 -17.82 -6.68
C LYS A 125 -10.04 -16.70 -7.31
N LEU A 126 -9.55 -15.76 -6.51
CA LEU A 126 -8.71 -14.66 -7.00
C LEU A 126 -7.36 -15.18 -7.52
N VAL A 127 -6.64 -15.98 -6.73
CA VAL A 127 -5.31 -16.49 -7.10
C VAL A 127 -5.39 -17.39 -8.34
N SER A 128 -6.37 -18.29 -8.40
CA SER A 128 -6.61 -19.14 -9.57
C SER A 128 -6.98 -18.33 -10.81
N SER A 129 -7.70 -17.21 -10.66
CA SER A 129 -8.03 -16.34 -11.80
C SER A 129 -6.79 -15.60 -12.32
N LEU A 130 -5.93 -15.10 -11.43
CA LEU A 130 -4.66 -14.47 -11.80
C LEU A 130 -3.76 -15.45 -12.56
N LYS A 131 -3.60 -16.67 -12.02
CA LYS A 131 -2.83 -17.73 -12.64
C LYS A 131 -3.35 -18.08 -14.04
N LYS A 132 -4.66 -18.31 -14.16
CA LYS A 132 -5.30 -18.64 -15.46
C LYS A 132 -5.12 -17.55 -16.50
N ALA A 133 -5.14 -16.28 -16.08
CA ALA A 133 -4.97 -15.13 -16.97
C ALA A 133 -3.50 -14.80 -17.27
N GLY A 134 -2.52 -15.49 -16.66
CA GLY A 134 -1.11 -15.16 -16.78
C GLY A 134 -0.76 -13.77 -16.21
N ILE A 135 -1.59 -13.26 -15.29
CA ILE A 135 -1.40 -11.94 -14.69
C ILE A 135 -0.51 -12.08 -13.47
N LYS A 136 0.61 -11.35 -13.47
CA LYS A 136 1.49 -11.28 -12.31
C LYS A 136 0.91 -10.37 -11.25
N ALA A 137 1.01 -10.77 -9.98
CA ALA A 137 0.37 -10.06 -8.88
C ALA A 137 0.98 -8.67 -8.65
N GLU A 138 2.27 -8.47 -8.93
CA GLU A 138 2.94 -7.19 -8.79
C GLU A 138 2.44 -6.12 -9.77
N TRP A 139 1.74 -6.50 -10.84
CA TRP A 139 1.16 -5.55 -11.81
C TRP A 139 0.02 -4.72 -11.23
N MET A 140 -0.55 -5.15 -10.09
CA MET A 140 -1.52 -4.34 -9.35
C MET A 140 -0.90 -3.05 -8.79
N ILE A 141 0.44 -2.98 -8.67
CA ILE A 141 1.17 -1.82 -8.17
C ILE A 141 1.83 -1.11 -9.34
N LEU A 142 1.28 0.05 -9.69
CA LEU A 142 1.68 0.81 -10.86
C LEU A 142 3.05 1.46 -10.69
N THR A 143 4.00 1.10 -11.55
CA THR A 143 5.31 1.77 -11.66
C THR A 143 5.33 2.81 -12.78
N ARG A 144 4.48 2.63 -13.78
CA ARG A 144 4.29 3.53 -14.92
C ARG A 144 2.80 3.81 -15.07
N LEU A 145 2.46 5.08 -15.27
CA LEU A 145 1.09 5.52 -15.47
C LEU A 145 0.93 6.03 -16.90
N ALA A 146 0.03 5.39 -17.65
CA ALA A 146 -0.27 5.81 -19.02
C ALA A 146 -1.02 7.15 -19.03
N VAL A 147 -0.66 8.01 -19.99
CA VAL A 147 -1.33 9.29 -20.24
C VAL A 147 -2.18 9.16 -21.49
N ILE A 148 -3.46 9.48 -21.36
CA ILE A 148 -4.39 9.43 -22.50
C ILE A 148 -4.01 10.50 -23.53
N PRO A 149 -4.14 10.23 -24.84
CA PRO A 149 -3.90 11.21 -25.90
C PRO A 149 -4.63 12.54 -25.69
N PRO A 150 -4.05 13.68 -26.15
CA PRO A 150 -4.64 15.01 -26.00
C PRO A 150 -6.06 15.13 -26.59
N ASP A 151 -6.35 14.43 -27.68
CA ASP A 151 -7.66 14.51 -28.36
C ASP A 151 -8.82 14.05 -27.47
N LEU A 152 -8.56 13.10 -26.57
CA LEU A 152 -9.54 12.62 -25.60
C LEU A 152 -9.62 13.52 -24.35
N ARG A 153 -8.79 14.57 -24.28
CA ARG A 153 -8.65 15.54 -23.19
C ARG A 153 -8.62 16.99 -23.72
N PRO A 154 -9.67 17.42 -24.43
CA PRO A 154 -9.67 18.69 -25.13
C PRO A 154 -9.46 19.87 -24.17
N MET A 155 -8.76 20.88 -24.68
CA MET A 155 -8.63 22.20 -24.10
C MET A 155 -9.06 23.20 -25.17
N VAL A 156 -10.11 23.97 -24.89
CA VAL A 156 -10.73 24.88 -25.83
C VAL A 156 -10.50 26.30 -25.33
N GLN A 157 -10.00 27.15 -26.22
CA GLN A 157 -9.89 28.58 -25.94
C GLN A 157 -11.27 29.23 -26.05
N LEU A 158 -11.61 30.06 -25.06
CA LEU A 158 -12.83 30.85 -25.01
C LEU A 158 -12.51 32.32 -25.33
N ASP A 159 -13.54 33.08 -25.69
CA ASP A 159 -13.44 34.51 -25.90
C ASP A 159 -12.88 35.22 -24.64
N GLY A 160 -12.00 36.20 -24.86
CA GLY A 160 -11.32 36.91 -23.78
C GLY A 160 -10.10 36.19 -23.17
N GLY A 161 -9.49 35.25 -23.91
CA GLY A 161 -8.20 34.63 -23.53
C GLY A 161 -8.28 33.59 -22.42
N ARG A 162 -9.49 33.15 -22.05
CA ARG A 162 -9.71 32.07 -21.07
C ARG A 162 -9.60 30.71 -21.75
N PHE A 163 -9.30 29.67 -20.98
CA PHE A 163 -9.27 28.30 -21.47
C PHE A 163 -10.21 27.42 -20.67
N ALA A 164 -11.07 26.66 -21.37
CA ALA A 164 -11.81 25.57 -20.80
C ALA A 164 -11.02 24.27 -21.01
N ALA A 165 -10.63 23.59 -19.94
CA ALA A 165 -9.93 22.32 -20.00
C ALA A 165 -10.79 21.19 -19.43
N SER A 166 -10.59 19.97 -19.94
CA SER A 166 -11.13 18.77 -19.31
C SER A 166 -10.61 18.61 -17.88
N ASP A 167 -11.48 18.21 -16.94
CA ASP A 167 -11.13 17.88 -15.53
C ASP A 167 -9.93 16.93 -15.43
N LEU A 168 -9.77 16.05 -16.42
CA LEU A 168 -8.70 15.07 -16.49
C LEU A 168 -7.31 15.72 -16.61
N ASN A 169 -7.21 16.89 -17.26
CA ASN A 169 -5.96 17.63 -17.37
C ASN A 169 -5.47 18.13 -16.00
N ASP A 170 -6.39 18.55 -15.13
CA ASP A 170 -6.06 18.95 -13.76
C ASP A 170 -5.63 17.76 -12.89
N LEU A 171 -6.28 16.62 -13.04
CA LEU A 171 -5.90 15.39 -12.32
C LEU A 171 -4.51 14.91 -12.76
N TYR A 172 -4.21 14.89 -14.07
CA TYR A 172 -2.87 14.56 -14.57
C TYR A 172 -1.81 15.56 -14.10
N ARG A 173 -2.10 16.87 -14.16
CA ARG A 173 -1.19 17.92 -13.69
C ARG A 173 -0.84 17.73 -12.21
N ARG A 174 -1.81 17.36 -11.36
CA ARG A 174 -1.57 17.04 -9.95
C ARG A 174 -0.61 15.85 -9.80
N VAL A 175 -0.84 14.76 -10.52
CA VAL A 175 0.06 13.59 -10.47
C VAL A 175 1.48 13.96 -10.89
N ILE A 176 1.63 14.67 -12.02
CA ILE A 176 2.93 15.10 -12.54
C ILE A 176 3.66 16.00 -11.53
N ASN A 177 2.95 16.99 -10.96
CA ASN A 177 3.53 17.92 -10.00
C ASN A 177 4.01 17.20 -8.72
N ARG A 178 3.22 16.25 -8.20
CA ARG A 178 3.60 15.43 -7.03
C ARG A 178 4.79 14.52 -7.33
N ASN A 179 4.81 13.90 -8.51
CA ASN A 179 5.92 13.04 -8.93
C ASN A 179 7.23 13.83 -9.10
N ASN A 180 7.18 14.99 -9.76
CA ASN A 180 8.33 15.86 -9.95
C ASN A 180 8.85 16.42 -8.61
N ARG A 181 7.93 16.78 -7.70
CA ARG A 181 8.28 17.21 -6.35
C ARG A 181 8.95 16.09 -5.55
N LEU A 182 8.41 14.87 -5.56
CA LEU A 182 9.03 13.72 -4.92
C LEU A 182 10.43 13.46 -5.48
N LYS A 183 10.60 13.49 -6.80
CA LYS A 183 11.91 13.34 -7.45
C LYS A 183 12.91 14.39 -6.97
N LYS A 184 12.49 15.66 -6.88
CA LYS A 184 13.33 16.75 -6.36
C LYS A 184 13.71 16.52 -4.89
N LEU A 185 12.74 16.16 -4.04
CA LEU A 185 12.97 15.87 -2.62
C LEU A 185 13.98 14.72 -2.42
N MET A 186 13.89 13.67 -3.23
CA MET A 186 14.85 12.56 -3.20
C MET A 186 16.24 13.00 -3.65
N SER A 187 16.33 13.83 -4.71
CA SER A 187 17.64 14.30 -5.22
C SER A 187 18.41 15.19 -4.24
N ILE A 188 17.71 15.94 -3.38
CA ILE A 188 18.33 16.80 -2.36
C ILE A 188 18.55 16.08 -1.02
N GLY A 189 18.24 14.78 -0.92
CA GLY A 189 18.36 14.02 0.32
C GLY A 189 17.40 14.50 1.43
N ALA A 190 16.19 14.95 1.07
CA ALA A 190 15.23 15.44 2.05
C ALA A 190 14.87 14.35 3.10
N PRO A 191 14.60 14.74 4.36
CA PRO A 191 14.25 13.81 5.42
C PRO A 191 13.14 12.83 5.04
N GLU A 192 13.25 11.59 5.51
CA GLU A 192 12.38 10.50 5.09
C GLU A 192 10.89 10.78 5.38
N VAL A 193 10.58 11.47 6.48
CA VAL A 193 9.22 11.90 6.83
C VAL A 193 8.58 12.75 5.73
N ILE A 194 9.33 13.67 5.14
CA ILE A 194 8.86 14.55 4.06
C ILE A 194 8.65 13.73 2.79
N CYS A 195 9.61 12.86 2.45
CA CYS A 195 9.50 11.95 1.31
C CYS A 195 8.31 10.98 1.43
N ARG A 196 8.06 10.43 2.62
CA ARG A 196 6.90 9.56 2.91
C ARG A 196 5.58 10.32 2.73
N ASN A 197 5.49 11.56 3.22
CA ASN A 197 4.30 12.37 3.01
C ASN A 197 4.09 12.69 1.51
N GLU A 198 5.14 12.97 0.75
CA GLU A 198 5.00 13.21 -0.70
C GLU A 198 4.64 11.92 -1.45
N LYS A 199 5.18 10.75 -1.07
CA LYS A 199 4.74 9.43 -1.57
C LYS A 199 3.23 9.23 -1.30
N ARG A 200 2.73 9.57 -0.10
CA ARG A 200 1.29 9.51 0.24
C ARG A 200 0.46 10.45 -0.64
N MET A 201 0.92 11.70 -0.82
CA MET A 201 0.25 12.69 -1.66
C MET A 201 0.21 12.27 -3.14
N LEU A 202 1.28 11.65 -3.64
CA LEU A 202 1.33 11.09 -5.00
C LEU A 202 0.34 9.93 -5.14
N GLN A 203 0.27 9.03 -4.17
CA GLN A 203 -0.70 7.94 -4.16
C GLN A 203 -2.14 8.48 -4.21
N GLU A 204 -2.46 9.50 -3.41
CA GLU A 204 -3.77 10.15 -3.43
C GLU A 204 -4.07 10.83 -4.77
N ALA A 205 -3.08 11.45 -5.40
CA ALA A 205 -3.23 12.04 -6.73
C ALA A 205 -3.56 10.96 -7.79
N VAL A 206 -2.86 9.82 -7.77
CA VAL A 206 -3.13 8.70 -8.68
C VAL A 206 -4.50 8.06 -8.40
N ASP A 207 -4.85 7.87 -7.13
CA ASP A 207 -6.18 7.35 -6.74
C ASP A 207 -7.29 8.25 -7.29
N THR A 208 -7.17 9.58 -7.15
CA THR A 208 -8.17 10.54 -7.65
C THR A 208 -8.25 10.60 -9.18
N LEU A 209 -7.12 10.44 -9.87
CA LEU A 209 -7.09 10.32 -11.33
C LEU A 209 -7.85 9.08 -11.82
N LEU A 210 -7.61 7.93 -11.21
CA LEU A 210 -8.21 6.66 -11.61
C LEU A 210 -9.70 6.61 -11.23
N ASN A 211 -10.01 6.96 -9.98
CA ASN A 211 -11.36 6.93 -9.44
C ASN A 211 -11.55 7.93 -8.29
N ASN A 212 -11.97 9.15 -8.61
CA ASN A 212 -12.21 10.22 -7.63
C ASN A 212 -13.40 9.91 -6.70
N SER A 213 -14.26 8.92 -7.00
CA SER A 213 -15.38 8.51 -6.15
C SER A 213 -15.10 7.32 -5.25
N ALA A 214 -13.95 6.65 -5.41
CA ALA A 214 -13.63 5.45 -4.63
C ALA A 214 -13.50 5.70 -3.13
N ARG A 215 -13.02 6.88 -2.73
CA ARG A 215 -12.68 7.18 -1.34
C ARG A 215 -13.66 8.19 -0.75
N ALA A 216 -14.52 7.73 0.16
CA ALA A 216 -15.42 8.59 0.92
C ALA A 216 -14.63 9.70 1.63
N GLY A 217 -15.12 10.95 1.57
CA GLY A 217 -14.54 12.11 2.26
C GLY A 217 -13.32 12.77 1.62
N LYS A 218 -12.68 12.18 0.60
CA LYS A 218 -11.50 12.77 -0.09
C LYS A 218 -11.74 13.11 -1.56
N THR A 219 -13.00 13.36 -1.91
CA THR A 219 -13.35 13.77 -3.28
C THR A 219 -12.71 15.13 -3.60
N LEU A 220 -12.01 15.20 -4.72
CA LEU A 220 -11.49 16.48 -5.22
C LEU A 220 -12.58 17.24 -5.98
N PHE A 221 -12.72 18.51 -5.62
CA PHE A 221 -13.63 19.47 -6.23
C PHE A 221 -12.85 20.46 -7.11
N THR A 222 -13.55 21.07 -8.07
CA THR A 222 -13.05 22.16 -8.90
C THR A 222 -12.65 23.36 -8.04
N ALA A 223 -11.73 24.18 -8.54
CA ALA A 223 -11.43 25.47 -7.89
C ALA A 223 -12.61 26.43 -8.13
N GLY A 224 -13.19 26.97 -7.05
CA GLY A 224 -14.32 27.91 -7.11
C GLY A 224 -15.69 27.24 -6.93
N ASP A 225 -16.06 26.33 -7.85
CA ASP A 225 -17.32 25.59 -7.77
C ASP A 225 -17.18 24.30 -6.97
N ARG A 226 -18.18 23.89 -6.19
CA ARG A 226 -18.21 22.62 -5.43
C ARG A 226 -18.50 21.41 -6.33
N ARG A 227 -18.23 21.52 -7.63
CA ARG A 227 -18.37 20.42 -8.60
C ARG A 227 -17.22 19.44 -8.45
N LYS A 228 -17.53 18.15 -8.39
CA LYS A 228 -16.54 17.07 -8.36
C LYS A 228 -15.79 16.99 -9.69
N LEU A 229 -14.47 16.87 -9.63
CA LEU A 229 -13.65 16.59 -10.83
C LEU A 229 -13.95 15.18 -11.36
N ARG A 230 -14.19 15.08 -12.66
CA ARG A 230 -14.48 13.81 -13.33
C ARG A 230 -13.20 12.99 -13.55
N SER A 231 -13.14 11.80 -12.95
CA SER A 231 -12.00 10.87 -13.09
C SER A 231 -12.11 9.96 -14.32
N LEU A 232 -11.06 9.16 -14.59
CA LEU A 232 -11.07 8.18 -15.67
C LEU A 232 -12.23 7.18 -15.56
N SER A 233 -12.48 6.68 -14.35
CA SER A 233 -13.63 5.80 -14.11
C SER A 233 -14.97 6.47 -14.40
N ASP A 234 -15.11 7.75 -14.06
CA ASP A 234 -16.33 8.54 -14.29
C ASP A 234 -16.53 8.88 -15.78
N MET A 235 -15.46 8.88 -16.58
CA MET A 235 -15.57 9.00 -18.04
C MET A 235 -16.19 7.74 -18.67
N LEU A 236 -15.98 6.57 -18.07
CA LEU A 236 -16.51 5.31 -18.58
C LEU A 236 -17.91 5.01 -18.03
N LYS A 237 -18.17 5.30 -16.76
CA LYS A 237 -19.40 4.94 -16.05
C LYS A 237 -20.47 6.04 -16.09
N GLY A 238 -21.70 5.67 -15.75
CA GLY A 238 -22.83 6.59 -15.61
C GLY A 238 -23.54 6.92 -16.94
N LYS A 239 -24.66 7.67 -16.86
CA LYS A 239 -25.45 8.09 -18.04
C LYS A 239 -24.63 8.93 -19.01
N GLN A 240 -23.74 9.76 -18.46
CA GLN A 240 -22.83 10.61 -19.23
C GLN A 240 -21.53 9.89 -19.63
N GLY A 241 -21.40 8.60 -19.32
CA GLY A 241 -20.20 7.81 -19.61
C GLY A 241 -20.10 7.43 -21.08
N ARG A 242 -18.88 7.25 -21.60
CA ARG A 242 -18.61 6.87 -22.99
C ARG A 242 -19.40 5.63 -23.41
N PHE A 243 -19.51 4.62 -22.54
CA PHE A 243 -20.26 3.39 -22.84
C PHE A 243 -21.76 3.61 -23.06
N ARG A 244 -22.37 4.62 -22.42
CA ARG A 244 -23.81 4.87 -22.51
C ARG A 244 -24.18 6.01 -23.46
N GLN A 245 -23.22 6.86 -23.81
CA GLN A 245 -23.43 7.94 -24.78
C GLN A 245 -22.99 7.55 -26.19
N ASN A 246 -21.86 6.85 -26.29
CA ASN A 246 -21.17 6.67 -27.56
C ASN A 246 -21.24 5.23 -28.07
N LEU A 247 -21.44 4.25 -27.16
CA LEU A 247 -21.49 2.83 -27.50
C LEU A 247 -22.87 2.15 -27.53
N PRO A 248 -23.99 2.67 -26.97
CA PRO A 248 -25.29 2.08 -27.27
C PRO A 248 -25.73 2.63 -28.61
N SER A 249 -25.59 1.82 -29.66
CA SER A 249 -26.20 2.05 -30.98
C SER A 249 -26.05 3.49 -31.49
N SER A 250 -24.82 3.99 -31.62
CA SER A 250 -24.53 5.23 -32.35
C SER A 250 -24.68 4.97 -33.85
N SER A 251 -25.94 4.78 -34.23
CA SER A 251 -26.59 4.83 -35.54
C SER A 251 -27.75 3.84 -35.46
N SER A 252 -28.97 4.30 -35.16
CA SER A 252 -30.11 3.65 -35.80
C SER A 252 -29.81 3.67 -37.29
N VAL A 253 -29.46 2.51 -37.83
CA VAL A 253 -29.47 2.23 -39.26
C VAL A 253 -30.81 2.75 -39.76
N ARG A 254 -30.83 3.89 -40.45
CA ARG A 254 -31.99 4.25 -41.27
C ARG A 254 -31.98 3.25 -42.40
N ILE A 255 -32.75 2.17 -42.25
CA ILE A 255 -33.14 1.34 -43.36
C ILE A 255 -34.04 2.23 -44.22
N PHE A 256 -33.47 2.86 -45.25
CA PHE A 256 -34.28 3.41 -46.34
C PHE A 256 -34.85 2.21 -47.09
N ALA A 257 -36.12 1.90 -46.85
CA ALA A 257 -36.86 1.01 -47.72
C ALA A 257 -37.13 1.76 -49.03
N SER A 258 -36.36 1.49 -50.08
CA SER A 258 -36.75 1.86 -51.43
C SER A 258 -37.81 0.87 -51.91
N ALA A 259 -39.08 1.24 -51.81
CA ALA A 259 -40.13 0.53 -52.53
C ALA A 259 -40.04 0.89 -54.01
N SER A 260 -39.36 0.05 -54.80
CA SER A 260 -39.58 0.00 -56.24
C SER A 260 -40.87 -0.78 -56.46
N VAL A 261 -42.00 -0.08 -56.53
CA VAL A 261 -43.22 -0.67 -57.08
C VAL A 261 -43.09 -0.61 -58.60
N ASP A 262 -42.83 -1.79 -59.15
CA ASP A 262 -42.74 -2.09 -60.57
C ASP A 262 -44.04 -1.67 -61.27
N CYS A 263 -43.93 -0.65 -62.11
CA CYS A 263 -45.02 -0.14 -62.91
C CYS A 263 -45.22 -1.06 -64.13
N ARG A 264 -45.75 -2.28 -63.91
CA ARG A 264 -46.16 -3.18 -64.99
C ARG A 264 -47.18 -4.22 -64.49
N LYS A 265 -48.32 -4.29 -65.20
CA LYS A 265 -49.51 -5.17 -65.04
C LYS A 265 -50.64 -4.48 -64.23
N LYS A 266 -51.82 -4.16 -64.78
CA LYS A 266 -52.59 -4.77 -65.87
C LYS A 266 -53.48 -3.70 -66.51
N TRP A 267 -53.40 -3.60 -67.83
CA TRP A 267 -54.56 -3.35 -68.65
C TRP A 267 -55.47 -4.58 -68.58
N ARG A 268 -56.70 -4.39 -68.09
CA ARG A 268 -57.93 -5.06 -68.50
C ARG A 268 -59.11 -4.40 -67.79
#